data_AF-A0A1C4TRG4-F1
#
_entry.id   AF-A0A1C4TRG4-F1
#
_cell.length_a   1.000
_cell.length_b   1.000
_cell.length_c   1.000
_cell.angle_alpha   90.00
_cell.angle_beta   90.00
_cell.angle_gamma   90.00
#
_symmetry.space_group_name_H-M   'P 1'
#
loop_
_entity.id
_entity.type
_entity.pdbx_description
1 polymer ?
#
loop_
_entity_poly.entity_id
_entity_poly.type
_entity_poly.pdbx_seq_one_letter_code
_entity_poly.pdbx_strand_id
1 'polypeptide(L)'
;MQLRFHQASWASLVQSDDYSFGPDRTAYGDWSKVTAHVNGATVWGEAPGGNGPTDPPDPTDPPTDPPTDPPGDAPTLFDDFDYSSHTDPKIGANGWSVRSNSGGPGVPGATWAPENVTFASQSGNSVMNLETSTAGTGASTKHTEILTKSMKFKNGTYASRVKFSDAPRSGPDGDRIVQTFFTINDLKAPMADDYAEYDFEYLPNGGWGEPANILYTTSWETYRPDPWEAVNAHSEVRASYAGWHDLVVTIDDNQITYYVDGQHFGTHGAAYLPERPMSINFNQWLIDLEGQPSTTPRAYDQQVDYVLHVKDQVLTPSQVNAMVGAYRSAGTSFEDTVPES
;
A
#
# COMPACT_ATOMS: atom_id res chain seq x y z
N MET A 1 -41.25 -21.91 15.42
CA MET A 1 -41.25 -20.79 14.47
C MET A 1 -40.50 -21.25 13.24
N GLN A 2 -41.15 -21.33 12.07
CA GLN A 2 -40.50 -21.76 10.83
C GLN A 2 -40.24 -20.50 9.98
N LEU A 3 -39.02 -19.99 10.01
CA LEU A 3 -38.58 -18.90 9.15
C LEU A 3 -38.32 -19.49 7.76
N ARG A 4 -38.99 -18.95 6.73
CA ARG A 4 -38.73 -19.30 5.33
C ARG A 4 -38.18 -18.07 4.63
N PHE A 5 -36.98 -18.20 4.07
CA PHE A 5 -36.39 -17.22 3.19
C PHE A 5 -36.73 -17.59 1.74
N HIS A 6 -37.03 -16.60 0.91
CA HIS A 6 -37.25 -16.78 -0.53
C HIS A 6 -36.60 -15.61 -1.27
N GLN A 7 -36.13 -15.84 -2.49
CA GLN A 7 -35.75 -14.75 -3.38
C GLN A 7 -37.00 -13.93 -3.71
N ALA A 8 -36.87 -12.60 -3.80
CA ALA A 8 -37.99 -11.72 -4.15
C ALA A 8 -38.64 -12.06 -5.51
N SER A 9 -37.87 -12.70 -6.40
CA SER A 9 -38.28 -13.18 -7.72
C SER A 9 -38.99 -14.54 -7.71
N TRP A 10 -39.04 -15.24 -6.58
CA TRP A 10 -39.50 -16.64 -6.47
C TRP A 10 -38.70 -17.66 -7.30
N ALA A 11 -37.54 -17.28 -7.83
CA ALA A 11 -36.67 -18.21 -8.53
C ALA A 11 -36.05 -19.24 -7.57
N SER A 12 -35.66 -20.40 -8.12
CA SER A 12 -34.91 -21.41 -7.38
C SER A 12 -33.56 -20.85 -6.93
N LEU A 13 -33.25 -21.00 -5.64
CA LEU A 13 -31.95 -20.62 -5.09
C LEU A 13 -30.92 -21.70 -5.45
N VAL A 14 -29.92 -21.33 -6.24
CA VAL A 14 -28.74 -22.16 -6.51
C VAL A 14 -27.65 -21.72 -5.54
N GLN A 15 -27.11 -22.66 -4.76
CA GLN A 15 -26.05 -22.41 -3.76
C GLN A 15 -24.82 -23.29 -4.01
N SER A 16 -24.66 -23.81 -5.23
CA SER A 16 -23.56 -24.71 -5.58
C SER A 16 -22.18 -24.02 -5.54
N ASP A 17 -22.16 -22.69 -5.61
CA ASP A 17 -21.00 -21.82 -5.52
C ASP A 17 -20.86 -21.13 -4.14
N ASP A 18 -21.80 -21.37 -3.22
CA ASP A 18 -21.73 -20.87 -1.85
C ASP A 18 -20.82 -21.78 -1.02
N TYR A 19 -19.61 -21.29 -0.73
CA TYR A 19 -18.61 -22.02 0.06
C TYR A 19 -19.15 -22.47 1.42
N SER A 20 -20.06 -21.71 2.00
CA SER A 20 -20.66 -21.99 3.32
C SER A 20 -21.87 -22.93 3.24
N PHE A 21 -22.30 -23.37 2.05
CA PHE A 21 -23.46 -24.23 1.87
C PHE A 21 -23.10 -25.72 1.72
N GLY A 22 -23.84 -26.58 2.41
CA GLY A 22 -23.72 -28.03 2.33
C GLY A 22 -25.05 -28.67 1.91
N PRO A 23 -25.21 -29.14 0.66
CA PRO A 23 -26.50 -29.65 0.15
C PRO A 23 -26.98 -30.92 0.88
N ASP A 24 -26.06 -31.70 1.45
CA ASP A 24 -26.39 -32.93 2.19
C ASP A 24 -26.77 -32.69 3.66
N ARG A 25 -26.70 -31.44 4.15
CA ARG A 25 -26.97 -31.08 5.55
C ARG A 25 -28.46 -30.79 5.75
N THR A 26 -29.16 -31.71 6.41
CA THR A 26 -30.60 -31.62 6.68
C THR A 26 -30.96 -31.34 8.14
N ALA A 27 -29.95 -31.14 9.00
CA ALA A 27 -30.09 -30.80 10.41
C ALA A 27 -28.92 -29.88 10.85
N TYR A 28 -29.11 -29.16 11.96
CA TYR A 28 -28.05 -28.34 12.55
C TYR A 28 -26.87 -29.21 12.99
N GLY A 29 -25.66 -28.72 12.73
CA GLY A 29 -24.42 -29.35 13.14
C GLY A 29 -23.24 -28.45 12.81
N ASP A 30 -22.07 -28.90 13.25
CA ASP A 30 -20.82 -28.19 13.06
C ASP A 30 -20.48 -28.05 11.58
N TRP A 31 -19.97 -26.87 11.22
CA TRP A 31 -19.62 -26.54 9.85
C TRP A 31 -18.29 -25.80 9.82
N SER A 32 -17.26 -26.46 9.28
CA SER A 32 -15.90 -25.94 9.26
C SER A 32 -15.66 -24.89 8.18
N LYS A 33 -16.61 -24.65 7.28
CA LYS A 33 -16.50 -23.62 6.22
C LYS A 33 -17.12 -22.27 6.61
N VAL A 34 -17.47 -22.11 7.89
CA VAL A 34 -17.91 -20.83 8.47
C VAL A 34 -16.94 -20.50 9.59
N THR A 35 -16.28 -19.35 9.44
CA THR A 35 -15.23 -18.90 10.37
C THR A 35 -15.82 -18.13 11.54
N ALA A 36 -15.34 -18.41 12.76
CA ALA A 36 -15.64 -17.60 13.94
C ALA A 36 -14.36 -16.97 14.48
N HIS A 37 -14.45 -15.69 14.86
CA HIS A 37 -13.35 -14.94 15.44
C HIS A 37 -13.68 -14.46 16.86
N VAL A 38 -12.68 -14.48 17.74
CA VAL A 38 -12.74 -13.87 19.07
C VAL A 38 -11.51 -12.98 19.22
N ASN A 39 -11.73 -11.67 19.45
CA ASN A 39 -10.67 -10.67 19.56
C ASN A 39 -9.68 -10.68 18.37
N GLY A 40 -10.19 -10.89 17.15
CA GLY A 40 -9.39 -10.94 15.92
C GLY A 40 -8.74 -12.30 15.62
N ALA A 41 -8.66 -13.22 16.59
CA ALA A 41 -8.13 -14.56 16.37
C ALA A 41 -9.22 -15.51 15.84
N THR A 42 -8.92 -16.31 14.81
CA THR A 42 -9.79 -17.41 14.36
C THR A 42 -9.85 -18.49 15.44
N VAL A 43 -11.05 -18.82 15.91
CA VAL A 43 -11.27 -19.86 16.92
C VAL A 43 -12.02 -21.08 16.37
N TRP A 44 -12.62 -20.97 15.18
CA TRP A 44 -13.35 -22.05 14.53
C TRP A 44 -13.43 -21.82 13.04
N GLY A 45 -13.41 -22.91 12.27
CA GLY A 45 -13.66 -22.90 10.83
C GLY A 45 -12.53 -22.34 9.98
N GLU A 46 -12.73 -22.40 8.68
CA GLU A 46 -11.78 -22.07 7.63
C GLU A 46 -12.47 -21.13 6.66
N ALA A 47 -11.85 -19.98 6.42
CA ALA A 47 -12.34 -19.04 5.41
C ALA A 47 -12.12 -19.62 4.01
N PRO A 48 -12.93 -19.22 3.00
CA PRO A 48 -12.60 -19.49 1.61
C PRO A 48 -11.17 -19.00 1.32
N GLY A 49 -10.25 -19.92 0.99
CA GLY A 49 -8.82 -19.63 0.79
C GLY A 49 -7.87 -20.15 1.87
N GLY A 50 -8.37 -20.69 2.99
CA GLY A 50 -7.58 -21.37 4.02
C GLY A 50 -7.14 -20.44 5.16
N ASN A 51 -7.65 -20.67 6.38
CA ASN A 51 -7.32 -19.94 7.62
C ASN A 51 -7.73 -20.75 8.89
N GLY A 52 -7.64 -22.08 8.85
CA GLY A 52 -8.14 -22.94 9.95
C GLY A 52 -7.46 -22.70 11.30
N PRO A 53 -8.13 -23.00 12.44
CA PRO A 53 -7.52 -22.90 13.77
C PRO A 53 -6.31 -23.84 13.86
N THR A 54 -5.18 -23.32 14.34
CA THR A 54 -3.96 -24.10 14.52
C THR A 54 -4.05 -24.91 15.82
N ASP A 55 -3.96 -26.23 15.71
CA ASP A 55 -3.74 -27.10 16.87
C ASP A 55 -2.33 -26.88 17.44
N PRO A 56 -2.10 -27.14 18.74
CA PRO A 56 -0.76 -27.15 19.32
C PRO A 56 0.12 -28.20 18.61
N PRO A 57 1.40 -27.93 18.32
CA PRO A 57 2.20 -28.79 17.46
C PRO A 57 2.46 -30.18 18.08
N ASP A 58 2.22 -31.22 17.27
CA ASP A 58 2.61 -32.62 17.50
C ASP A 58 4.11 -32.81 17.13
N PRO A 59 4.99 -33.39 17.98
CA PRO A 59 6.44 -33.33 17.80
C PRO A 59 7.02 -34.23 16.69
N THR A 60 6.20 -34.86 15.83
CA THR A 60 6.67 -35.95 14.94
C THR A 60 6.43 -35.77 13.46
N ASP A 61 5.85 -34.67 13.00
CA ASP A 61 5.83 -34.32 11.56
C ASP A 61 6.78 -33.13 11.29
N PRO A 62 7.71 -33.22 10.33
CA PRO A 62 8.57 -32.10 10.00
C PRO A 62 7.73 -31.07 9.22
N PRO A 63 7.71 -29.79 9.64
CA PRO A 63 7.18 -28.73 8.80
C PRO A 63 8.05 -28.64 7.54
N THR A 64 7.43 -28.47 6.38
CA THR A 64 8.10 -27.78 5.27
C THR A 64 8.21 -26.31 5.68
N ASP A 65 9.24 -26.02 6.47
CA ASP A 65 9.53 -24.69 6.96
C ASP A 65 9.63 -23.69 5.79
N PRO A 66 8.97 -22.52 5.86
CA PRO A 66 9.47 -21.36 5.14
C PRO A 66 10.86 -21.02 5.71
N PRO A 67 11.79 -20.41 4.94
CA PRO A 67 13.19 -20.31 5.35
C PRO A 67 13.34 -19.78 6.78
N THR A 68 13.92 -20.61 7.65
CA THR A 68 14.29 -20.27 9.04
C THR A 68 15.62 -19.52 9.12
N ASP A 69 16.16 -19.07 7.98
CA ASP A 69 17.31 -18.18 8.01
C ASP A 69 16.88 -16.87 8.68
N PRO A 70 17.68 -16.33 9.62
CA PRO A 70 17.42 -15.00 10.13
C PRO A 70 17.37 -14.02 8.94
N PRO A 71 16.59 -12.92 8.99
CA PRO A 71 16.55 -11.93 7.90
C PRO A 71 17.89 -11.21 7.60
N GLY A 72 19.03 -11.71 8.09
CA GLY A 72 20.26 -10.95 8.30
C GLY A 72 21.20 -10.78 7.11
N ASP A 73 21.01 -11.50 6.00
CA ASP A 73 21.99 -11.49 4.88
C ASP A 73 21.40 -11.07 3.52
N ALA A 74 20.08 -10.86 3.43
CA ALA A 74 19.47 -10.40 2.18
C ALA A 74 19.80 -8.91 1.94
N PRO A 75 20.14 -8.51 0.69
CA PRO A 75 20.31 -7.11 0.36
C PRO A 75 19.08 -6.29 0.74
N THR A 76 19.29 -5.23 1.50
CA THR A 76 18.22 -4.49 2.18
C THR A 76 18.40 -2.98 1.98
N LEU A 77 17.29 -2.29 1.75
CA LEU A 77 17.16 -0.85 1.94
C LEU A 77 16.37 -0.62 3.23
N PHE A 78 16.90 0.15 4.16
CA PHE A 78 16.18 0.69 5.31
C PHE A 78 16.47 2.18 5.43
N ASP A 79 15.43 3.00 5.63
CA ASP A 79 15.56 4.43 5.91
C ASP A 79 14.46 4.84 6.89
N ASP A 80 14.83 5.45 8.02
CA ASP A 80 13.91 6.02 9.00
C ASP A 80 13.67 7.53 8.81
N PHE A 81 14.17 8.07 7.70
CA PHE A 81 14.05 9.46 7.31
C PHE A 81 14.61 10.46 8.35
N ASP A 82 15.68 10.12 9.06
CA ASP A 82 16.44 11.04 9.93
C ASP A 82 17.24 12.10 9.13
N TYR A 83 16.49 13.00 8.50
CA TYR A 83 16.97 14.15 7.76
C TYR A 83 16.57 15.45 8.44
N SER A 84 17.34 16.52 8.20
CA SER A 84 17.08 17.84 8.81
C SER A 84 16.13 18.73 8.00
N SER A 85 16.06 18.54 6.68
CA SER A 85 15.24 19.34 5.74
C SER A 85 15.23 18.70 4.35
N HIS A 86 14.37 19.16 3.44
CA HIS A 86 14.39 18.77 2.02
C HIS A 86 15.73 19.05 1.30
N THR A 87 16.57 19.92 1.86
CA THR A 87 17.90 20.25 1.34
C THR A 87 19.04 19.53 2.07
N ASP A 88 18.73 18.60 2.98
CA ASP A 88 19.76 17.83 3.67
C ASP A 88 20.59 17.03 2.64
N PRO A 89 21.92 17.22 2.58
CA PRO A 89 22.75 16.52 1.60
C PRO A 89 22.72 14.99 1.77
N LYS A 90 22.35 14.48 2.95
CA LYS A 90 22.19 13.04 3.17
C LYS A 90 21.07 12.45 2.31
N ILE A 91 19.99 13.16 2.02
CA ILE A 91 18.90 12.67 1.15
C ILE A 91 19.49 12.21 -0.19
N GLY A 92 20.29 13.08 -0.81
CA GLY A 92 20.92 12.78 -2.08
C GLY A 92 21.99 11.68 -1.99
N ALA A 93 22.72 11.61 -0.88
CA ALA A 93 23.75 10.58 -0.62
C ALA A 93 23.14 9.20 -0.36
N ASN A 94 21.94 9.16 0.24
CA ASN A 94 21.16 7.97 0.56
C ASN A 94 20.28 7.52 -0.63
N GLY A 95 20.53 8.05 -1.83
CA GLY A 95 19.86 7.61 -3.05
C GLY A 95 18.49 8.23 -3.29
N TRP A 96 18.03 9.21 -2.51
CA TRP A 96 16.73 9.86 -2.69
C TRP A 96 16.80 11.15 -3.51
N SER A 97 15.69 11.48 -4.15
CA SER A 97 15.43 12.74 -4.84
C SER A 97 14.11 13.31 -4.36
N VAL A 98 14.11 14.56 -3.89
CA VAL A 98 12.87 15.31 -3.64
C VAL A 98 12.45 15.97 -4.94
N ARG A 99 11.26 15.65 -5.44
CA ARG A 99 10.82 16.07 -6.79
C ARG A 99 10.65 17.59 -6.87
N SER A 100 11.17 18.16 -7.95
CA SER A 100 11.02 19.59 -8.28
C SER A 100 10.73 19.87 -9.74
N ASN A 101 10.86 18.85 -10.60
CA ASN A 101 10.49 18.95 -12.02
C ASN A 101 8.97 18.90 -12.20
N SER A 102 8.50 19.58 -13.24
CA SER A 102 7.09 19.55 -13.65
C SER A 102 6.70 18.18 -14.22
N GLY A 103 5.39 17.99 -14.41
CA GLY A 103 4.80 16.77 -14.97
C GLY A 103 3.64 16.28 -14.11
N GLY A 104 2.89 15.32 -14.64
CA GLY A 104 1.82 14.66 -13.90
C GLY A 104 2.34 13.70 -12.83
N PRO A 105 1.41 13.05 -12.10
CA PRO A 105 -0.04 13.20 -12.20
C PRO A 105 -0.59 14.50 -11.56
N GLY A 106 -1.90 14.71 -11.74
CA GLY A 106 -2.67 15.75 -11.05
C GLY A 106 -2.94 17.04 -11.81
N VAL A 107 -3.36 18.08 -11.08
CA VAL A 107 -3.94 19.31 -11.63
C VAL A 107 -2.99 20.04 -12.60
N PRO A 108 -3.42 20.36 -13.84
CA PRO A 108 -2.65 21.18 -14.77
C PRO A 108 -2.25 22.54 -14.17
N GLY A 109 -0.97 22.88 -14.26
CA GLY A 109 -0.41 24.12 -13.73
C GLY A 109 0.04 24.05 -12.27
N ALA A 110 -0.16 22.92 -11.58
CA ALA A 110 0.43 22.66 -10.27
C ALA A 110 1.95 22.50 -10.35
N THR A 111 2.62 22.65 -9.21
CA THR A 111 4.07 22.44 -9.06
C THR A 111 4.36 21.34 -8.06
N TRP A 112 5.45 20.60 -8.24
CA TRP A 112 6.04 19.74 -7.22
C TRP A 112 6.97 20.58 -6.35
N ALA A 113 6.62 20.75 -5.07
CA ALA A 113 7.24 21.70 -4.16
C ALA A 113 8.14 20.96 -3.16
N PRO A 114 9.46 20.84 -3.43
CA PRO A 114 10.37 20.12 -2.54
C PRO A 114 10.42 20.75 -1.14
N GLU A 115 10.22 22.06 -1.02
CA GLU A 115 10.22 22.76 0.27
C GLU A 115 9.12 22.29 1.23
N ASN A 116 8.09 21.63 0.72
CA ASN A 116 6.98 21.08 1.48
C ASN A 116 7.23 19.64 1.97
N VAL A 117 8.36 19.02 1.59
CA VAL A 117 8.82 17.77 2.19
C VAL A 117 9.67 18.11 3.41
N THR A 118 9.15 17.80 4.60
CA THR A 118 9.78 18.19 5.87
C THR A 118 9.99 16.99 6.76
N PHE A 119 10.86 17.12 7.75
CA PHE A 119 11.24 16.05 8.66
C PHE A 119 11.17 16.60 10.08
N ALA A 120 10.49 15.88 10.97
CA ALA A 120 10.31 16.30 12.35
C ALA A 120 10.31 15.11 13.29
N SER A 121 10.89 15.28 14.49
CA SER A 121 10.84 14.23 15.50
C SER A 121 9.43 14.09 16.08
N GLN A 122 8.88 12.89 16.04
CA GLN A 122 7.62 12.51 16.67
C GLN A 122 7.81 11.24 17.49
N SER A 123 7.51 11.31 18.79
CA SER A 123 7.64 10.17 19.71
C SER A 123 9.03 9.51 19.72
N GLY A 124 10.08 10.28 19.42
CA GLY A 124 11.48 9.81 19.42
C GLY A 124 12.00 9.34 18.06
N ASN A 125 11.15 9.20 17.05
CA ASN A 125 11.56 8.87 15.67
C ASN A 125 11.58 10.15 14.82
N SER A 126 12.39 10.17 13.76
CA SER A 126 12.15 11.13 12.66
C SER A 126 10.92 10.70 11.88
N VAL A 127 10.13 11.67 11.41
CA VAL A 127 8.97 11.44 10.55
C VAL A 127 9.05 12.40 9.39
N MET A 128 9.03 11.86 8.19
CA MET A 128 8.87 12.62 6.96
C MET A 128 7.41 13.06 6.81
N ASN A 129 7.18 14.30 6.39
CA ASN A 129 5.88 14.86 6.08
C ASN A 129 5.87 15.36 4.63
N LEU A 130 4.93 14.85 3.84
CA LEU A 130 4.60 15.36 2.52
C LEU A 130 3.39 16.28 2.69
N GLU A 131 3.55 17.59 2.45
CA GLU A 131 2.44 18.55 2.47
C GLU A 131 1.98 18.87 1.05
N THR A 132 0.70 18.67 0.77
CA THR A 132 0.05 19.15 -0.46
C THR A 132 -0.89 20.29 -0.14
N SER A 133 -0.81 21.39 -0.90
CA SER A 133 -1.60 22.61 -0.63
C SER A 133 -2.23 23.19 -1.88
N THR A 134 -3.33 23.93 -1.71
CA THR A 134 -3.99 24.64 -2.81
C THR A 134 -4.84 25.82 -2.30
N ALA A 135 -5.15 26.76 -3.18
CA ALA A 135 -6.18 27.77 -3.01
C ALA A 135 -7.18 27.76 -4.19
N GLY A 136 -7.44 26.58 -4.75
CA GLY A 136 -8.48 26.35 -5.77
C GLY A 136 -8.08 26.67 -7.21
N THR A 137 -6.78 26.83 -7.51
CA THR A 137 -6.26 27.01 -8.87
C THR A 137 -4.97 26.20 -9.07
N GLY A 138 -4.69 25.76 -10.29
CA GLY A 138 -3.44 25.04 -10.60
C GLY A 138 -2.19 25.81 -10.15
N ALA A 139 -2.12 27.11 -10.42
CA ALA A 139 -0.98 27.95 -10.00
C ALA A 139 -0.82 28.09 -8.48
N SER A 140 -1.88 27.86 -7.70
CA SER A 140 -1.83 27.83 -6.24
C SER A 140 -1.60 26.43 -5.67
N THR A 141 -1.64 25.40 -6.51
CA THR A 141 -1.54 24.00 -6.10
C THR A 141 -0.08 23.56 -6.07
N LYS A 142 0.33 23.03 -4.92
CA LYS A 142 1.65 22.43 -4.68
C LYS A 142 1.47 20.98 -4.27
N HIS A 143 2.03 20.06 -5.04
CA HIS A 143 2.11 18.62 -4.72
C HIS A 143 3.49 18.30 -4.12
N THR A 144 3.63 17.13 -3.51
CA THR A 144 4.89 16.68 -2.91
C THR A 144 5.21 15.26 -3.30
N GLU A 145 6.48 15.01 -3.61
CA GLU A 145 6.99 13.68 -3.92
C GLU A 145 8.46 13.54 -3.55
N ILE A 146 8.80 12.35 -3.04
CA ILE A 146 10.17 11.89 -2.87
C ILE A 146 10.29 10.49 -3.47
N LEU A 147 11.40 10.23 -4.16
CA LEU A 147 11.63 8.98 -4.88
C LEU A 147 13.09 8.56 -4.87
N THR A 148 13.35 7.27 -5.00
CA THR A 148 14.72 6.78 -5.20
C THR A 148 15.23 7.20 -6.58
N LYS A 149 16.52 7.54 -6.66
CA LYS A 149 17.22 7.92 -7.90
C LYS A 149 17.46 6.72 -8.82
N SER A 150 17.67 5.54 -8.22
CA SER A 150 17.86 4.29 -8.93
C SER A 150 16.56 3.50 -8.98
N MET A 151 16.33 2.85 -10.13
CA MET A 151 15.34 1.79 -10.27
C MET A 151 16.07 0.46 -10.09
N LYS A 152 16.17 -0.04 -8.86
CA LYS A 152 16.93 -1.26 -8.53
C LYS A 152 16.16 -2.29 -7.70
N PHE A 153 14.91 -2.00 -7.38
CA PHE A 153 14.08 -2.83 -6.51
C PHE A 153 13.12 -3.66 -7.38
N LYS A 154 13.07 -4.98 -7.18
CA LYS A 154 12.23 -5.87 -8.00
C LYS A 154 11.45 -6.87 -7.12
N ASN A 155 11.93 -8.11 -6.99
CA ASN A 155 11.31 -9.10 -6.12
C ASN A 155 11.71 -8.87 -4.66
N GLY A 156 10.83 -9.27 -3.73
CA GLY A 156 11.06 -9.17 -2.31
C GLY A 156 9.93 -8.47 -1.55
N THR A 157 10.23 -8.01 -0.35
CA THR A 157 9.28 -7.32 0.52
C THR A 157 9.52 -5.83 0.48
N TYR A 158 8.47 -5.04 0.32
CA TYR A 158 8.47 -3.60 0.48
C TYR A 158 7.53 -3.29 1.64
N ALA A 159 7.99 -2.45 2.57
CA ALA A 159 7.19 -2.06 3.71
C ALA A 159 7.42 -0.60 4.07
N SER A 160 6.36 0.07 4.49
CA SER A 160 6.43 1.42 5.03
C SER A 160 5.34 1.62 6.05
N ARG A 161 5.62 2.44 7.06
CA ARG A 161 4.61 2.90 7.99
C ARG A 161 4.21 4.33 7.63
N VAL A 162 2.97 4.47 7.18
CA VAL A 162 2.43 5.71 6.60
C VAL A 162 1.27 6.20 7.45
N LYS A 163 1.23 7.51 7.70
CA LYS A 163 0.08 8.17 8.31
C LYS A 163 -0.74 8.86 7.25
N PHE A 164 -1.97 8.43 7.07
CA PHE A 164 -2.91 9.13 6.21
C PHE A 164 -3.75 10.13 6.99
N SER A 165 -4.22 11.17 6.30
CA SER A 165 -5.18 12.15 6.81
C SER A 165 -6.48 12.12 6.01
N ASP A 166 -7.62 12.20 6.72
CA ASP A 166 -8.92 12.38 6.05
C ASP A 166 -9.14 13.84 5.66
N ALA A 167 -8.85 14.73 6.60
CA ALA A 167 -9.11 16.15 6.51
C ALA A 167 -7.79 16.95 6.42
N PRO A 168 -7.82 18.16 5.86
CA PRO A 168 -6.63 18.99 5.79
C PRO A 168 -6.18 19.42 7.18
N ARG A 169 -4.87 19.58 7.37
CA ARG A 169 -4.29 20.22 8.56
C ARG A 169 -4.81 21.64 8.75
N SER A 170 -5.17 22.33 7.67
CA SER A 170 -5.76 23.67 7.72
C SER A 170 -6.65 23.95 6.51
N GLY A 171 -7.65 24.83 6.68
CA GLY A 171 -8.56 25.22 5.60
C GLY A 171 -9.78 24.31 5.44
N PRO A 172 -10.63 24.55 4.41
CA PRO A 172 -11.79 23.72 4.14
C PRO A 172 -11.41 22.35 3.56
N ASP A 173 -12.14 21.30 3.95
CA ASP A 173 -11.96 19.92 3.50
C ASP A 173 -12.76 19.60 2.22
N GLY A 174 -12.47 18.49 1.55
CA GLY A 174 -13.22 17.95 0.42
C GLY A 174 -12.42 17.81 -0.88
N ASP A 175 -11.13 18.14 -0.89
CA ASP A 175 -10.31 17.89 -2.09
C ASP A 175 -10.16 16.40 -2.33
N ARG A 176 -10.31 16.00 -3.59
CA ARG A 176 -10.00 14.66 -4.08
C ARG A 176 -8.48 14.50 -4.16
N ILE A 177 -7.89 14.19 -3.01
CA ILE A 177 -6.47 14.00 -2.83
C ILE A 177 -6.11 12.52 -2.88
N VAL A 178 -4.90 12.21 -3.35
CA VAL A 178 -4.31 10.87 -3.33
C VAL A 178 -3.09 10.92 -2.42
N GLN A 179 -3.01 9.98 -1.48
CA GLN A 179 -1.88 9.77 -0.57
C GLN A 179 -1.29 8.38 -0.84
N THR A 180 0.02 8.29 -1.12
CA THR A 180 0.61 7.08 -1.73
C THR A 180 1.85 6.52 -1.06
N PHE A 181 2.03 5.22 -1.24
CA PHE A 181 3.31 4.51 -1.14
C PHE A 181 3.34 3.51 -2.29
N PHE A 182 4.35 3.59 -3.16
CA PHE A 182 4.37 2.77 -4.36
C PHE A 182 5.77 2.50 -4.90
N THR A 183 5.87 1.52 -5.78
CA THR A 183 7.07 1.23 -6.56
C THR A 183 6.72 1.17 -8.05
N ILE A 184 7.56 1.76 -8.91
CA ILE A 184 7.25 1.98 -10.33
C ILE A 184 8.52 1.93 -11.21
N ASN A 185 8.40 1.53 -12.47
CA ASN A 185 9.40 1.78 -13.50
C ASN A 185 8.84 2.64 -14.66
N ASP A 186 9.70 3.15 -15.53
CA ASP A 186 9.27 4.01 -16.63
C ASP A 186 8.46 3.27 -17.71
N LEU A 187 7.33 3.85 -18.15
CA LEU A 187 6.63 3.38 -19.36
C LEU A 187 7.38 3.85 -20.61
N LYS A 188 8.14 2.95 -21.24
CA LYS A 188 8.98 3.28 -22.42
C LYS A 188 8.18 3.57 -23.69
N ALA A 189 7.02 2.95 -23.83
CA ALA A 189 6.09 3.14 -24.92
C ALA A 189 4.67 2.74 -24.46
N PRO A 190 3.59 3.23 -25.10
CA PRO A 190 2.25 2.79 -24.75
C PRO A 190 2.10 1.27 -24.91
N MET A 191 1.55 0.61 -23.89
CA MET A 191 1.44 -0.86 -23.78
C MET A 191 2.79 -1.61 -23.79
N ALA A 192 3.89 -0.98 -23.37
CA ALA A 192 5.15 -1.70 -23.17
C ALA A 192 4.96 -2.79 -22.11
N ASP A 193 5.38 -4.02 -22.43
CA ASP A 193 5.26 -5.24 -21.62
C ASP A 193 6.38 -5.39 -20.58
N ASP A 194 7.07 -4.28 -20.29
CA ASP A 194 8.11 -4.20 -19.27
C ASP A 194 7.84 -3.04 -18.29
N TYR A 195 6.59 -2.57 -18.23
CA TYR A 195 6.11 -1.62 -17.23
C TYR A 195 5.71 -2.35 -15.95
N ALA A 196 5.94 -1.75 -14.80
CA ALA A 196 5.43 -2.27 -13.54
C ALA A 196 5.17 -1.11 -12.59
N GLU A 197 4.04 -1.16 -11.89
CA GLU A 197 3.69 -0.22 -10.83
C GLU A 197 2.84 -0.93 -9.77
N TYR A 198 3.22 -0.78 -8.49
CA TYR A 198 2.56 -1.42 -7.36
C TYR A 198 2.23 -0.39 -6.30
N ASP A 199 0.94 -0.15 -6.14
CA ASP A 199 0.41 1.03 -5.44
C ASP A 199 -0.26 0.68 -4.12
N PHE A 200 -0.10 1.57 -3.16
CA PHE A 200 -1.12 1.90 -2.16
C PHE A 200 -1.60 3.33 -2.44
N GLU A 201 -2.89 3.52 -2.75
CA GLU A 201 -3.48 4.82 -3.06
C GLU A 201 -4.70 5.07 -2.16
N TYR A 202 -4.54 5.96 -1.18
CA TYR A 202 -5.61 6.37 -0.28
C TYR A 202 -6.25 7.69 -0.71
N LEU A 203 -7.57 7.66 -0.94
CA LEU A 203 -8.38 8.78 -1.38
C LEU A 203 -9.41 9.13 -0.30
N PRO A 204 -9.09 9.99 0.68
CA PRO A 204 -9.96 10.22 1.85
C PRO A 204 -11.33 10.83 1.51
N ASN A 205 -11.39 11.64 0.45
CA ASN A 205 -12.60 12.29 -0.04
C ASN A 205 -13.13 11.67 -1.34
N GLY A 206 -12.69 10.45 -1.66
CA GLY A 206 -13.00 9.78 -2.92
C GLY A 206 -12.33 10.43 -4.13
N GLY A 207 -12.89 10.19 -5.30
CA GLY A 207 -12.24 10.42 -6.59
C GLY A 207 -12.40 9.19 -7.49
N TRP A 208 -12.12 9.33 -8.79
CA TRP A 208 -12.25 8.23 -9.77
C TRP A 208 -13.62 7.52 -9.79
N GLY A 209 -14.69 8.23 -9.42
CA GLY A 209 -16.05 7.71 -9.33
C GLY A 209 -16.48 7.32 -7.91
N GLU A 210 -15.57 7.27 -6.95
CA GLU A 210 -15.87 6.96 -5.55
C GLU A 210 -16.34 8.21 -4.79
N PRO A 211 -17.41 8.10 -3.98
CA PRO A 211 -18.03 9.25 -3.31
C PRO A 211 -17.38 9.62 -1.97
N ALA A 212 -16.50 8.77 -1.43
CA ALA A 212 -15.91 8.90 -0.09
C ALA A 212 -14.60 8.10 0.02
N ASN A 213 -14.06 8.03 1.25
CA ASN A 213 -12.82 7.31 1.56
C ASN A 213 -12.73 5.92 0.94
N ILE A 214 -11.59 5.68 0.28
CA ILE A 214 -11.24 4.40 -0.30
C ILE A 214 -9.73 4.24 -0.31
N LEU A 215 -9.25 3.03 -0.01
CA LEU A 215 -7.88 2.61 -0.24
C LEU A 215 -7.87 1.61 -1.40
N TYR A 216 -7.05 1.87 -2.40
CA TYR A 216 -6.72 0.93 -3.46
C TYR A 216 -5.34 0.33 -3.22
N THR A 217 -5.21 -0.94 -3.58
CA THR A 217 -3.92 -1.52 -3.96
C THR A 217 -4.00 -1.94 -5.41
N THR A 218 -3.08 -1.48 -6.25
CA THR A 218 -3.11 -1.74 -7.70
C THR A 218 -1.79 -2.37 -8.12
N SER A 219 -1.84 -3.40 -8.97
CA SER A 219 -0.68 -3.89 -9.70
C SER A 219 -0.88 -3.70 -11.19
N TRP A 220 -0.03 -2.87 -11.79
CA TRP A 220 -0.04 -2.58 -13.21
C TRP A 220 0.95 -3.46 -13.95
N GLU A 221 0.47 -4.01 -15.07
CA GLU A 221 1.31 -4.63 -16.10
C GLU A 221 1.68 -3.58 -17.15
N THR A 222 0.69 -2.82 -17.64
CA THR A 222 0.96 -1.76 -18.63
C THR A 222 -0.25 -0.85 -18.82
N TYR A 223 -0.04 0.25 -19.55
CA TYR A 223 -1.14 1.11 -19.98
C TYR A 223 -0.83 1.87 -21.27
N ARG A 224 -1.89 2.38 -21.90
CA ARG A 224 -1.86 3.37 -22.98
C ARG A 224 -2.54 4.65 -22.50
N PRO A 225 -1.86 5.80 -22.56
CA PRO A 225 -2.48 7.08 -22.18
C PRO A 225 -3.60 7.52 -23.13
N ASP A 226 -3.43 7.29 -24.44
CA ASP A 226 -4.38 7.72 -25.48
C ASP A 226 -4.41 6.76 -26.68
N PRO A 227 -5.57 6.17 -27.04
CA PRO A 227 -6.77 6.10 -26.20
C PRO A 227 -6.49 5.33 -24.90
N TRP A 228 -7.21 5.68 -23.82
CA TRP A 228 -7.01 5.04 -22.53
C TRP A 228 -7.25 3.53 -22.59
N GLU A 229 -6.23 2.77 -22.19
CA GLU A 229 -6.26 1.32 -22.04
C GLU A 229 -5.35 0.97 -20.86
N ALA A 230 -5.79 0.10 -19.97
CA ALA A 230 -5.05 -0.29 -18.78
C ALA A 230 -5.07 -1.81 -18.64
N VAL A 231 -3.93 -2.39 -18.30
CA VAL A 231 -3.78 -3.78 -17.89
C VAL A 231 -3.28 -3.75 -16.46
N ASN A 232 -4.20 -3.95 -15.53
CA ASN A 232 -3.91 -3.98 -14.10
C ASN A 232 -4.87 -4.92 -13.37
N ALA A 233 -4.55 -5.20 -12.11
CA ALA A 233 -5.47 -5.74 -11.12
C ALA A 233 -5.48 -4.81 -9.91
N HIS A 234 -6.62 -4.68 -9.25
CA HIS A 234 -6.71 -3.95 -7.99
C HIS A 234 -7.58 -4.70 -6.98
N SER A 235 -7.34 -4.38 -5.72
CA SER A 235 -8.18 -4.68 -4.57
C SER A 235 -8.48 -3.37 -3.85
N GLU A 236 -9.67 -3.22 -3.28
CA GLU A 236 -10.06 -1.96 -2.65
C GLU A 236 -10.97 -2.12 -1.43
N VAL A 237 -10.84 -1.18 -0.48
CA VAL A 237 -11.69 -1.10 0.71
C VAL A 237 -12.21 0.32 0.90
N ARG A 238 -13.53 0.45 1.02
CA ARG A 238 -14.25 1.71 1.29
C ARG A 238 -14.40 1.92 2.78
N ALA A 239 -13.33 2.42 3.40
CA ALA A 239 -13.28 2.79 4.80
C ALA A 239 -12.25 3.90 5.02
N SER A 240 -12.36 4.60 6.14
CA SER A 240 -11.32 5.55 6.54
C SER A 240 -10.07 4.80 6.98
N TYR A 241 -8.94 5.21 6.43
CA TYR A 241 -7.59 4.85 6.86
C TYR A 241 -6.86 6.04 7.47
N ALA A 242 -7.59 7.04 8.03
CA ALA A 242 -6.94 8.12 8.75
C ALA A 242 -6.21 7.60 10.00
N GLY A 243 -4.92 7.87 10.10
CA GLY A 243 -4.07 7.34 11.15
C GLY A 243 -2.83 6.66 10.59
N TRP A 244 -2.03 6.09 11.50
CA TRP A 244 -0.83 5.33 11.16
C TRP A 244 -1.20 3.91 10.74
N HIS A 245 -0.69 3.48 9.60
CA HIS A 245 -0.88 2.15 9.05
C HIS A 245 0.45 1.54 8.62
N ASP A 246 0.60 0.24 8.87
CA ASP A 246 1.73 -0.54 8.36
C ASP A 246 1.33 -1.12 7.01
N LEU A 247 1.97 -0.66 5.94
CA LEU A 247 1.72 -1.06 4.55
C LEU A 247 2.84 -2.01 4.10
N VAL A 248 2.47 -3.19 3.60
CA VAL A 248 3.43 -4.19 3.11
C VAL A 248 2.97 -4.76 1.78
N VAL A 249 3.86 -4.78 0.79
CA VAL A 249 3.67 -5.56 -0.44
C VAL A 249 4.84 -6.54 -0.60
N THR A 250 4.52 -7.80 -0.87
CA THR A 250 5.50 -8.86 -1.13
C THR A 250 5.35 -9.36 -2.55
N ILE A 251 6.48 -9.53 -3.24
CA ILE A 251 6.55 -9.96 -4.64
C ILE A 251 7.46 -11.18 -4.71
N ASP A 252 6.91 -12.33 -5.09
CA ASP A 252 7.67 -13.54 -5.42
C ASP A 252 7.57 -13.86 -6.91
N ASP A 253 7.98 -15.06 -7.31
CA ASP A 253 7.95 -15.49 -8.72
C ASP A 253 6.54 -15.88 -9.22
N ASN A 254 5.52 -15.84 -8.37
CA ASN A 254 4.16 -16.30 -8.67
C ASN A 254 3.09 -15.23 -8.46
N GLN A 255 3.26 -14.33 -7.49
CA GLN A 255 2.22 -13.39 -7.09
C GLN A 255 2.75 -12.15 -6.36
N ILE A 256 1.88 -11.15 -6.29
CA ILE A 256 2.03 -9.93 -5.50
C ILE A 256 0.97 -9.99 -4.39
N THR A 257 1.37 -9.80 -3.14
CA THR A 257 0.44 -9.82 -2.00
C THR A 257 0.57 -8.56 -1.17
N TYR A 258 -0.56 -7.91 -0.90
CA TYR A 258 -0.65 -6.67 -0.15
C TYR A 258 -1.23 -6.93 1.24
N TYR A 259 -0.69 -6.22 2.23
CA TYR A 259 -1.16 -6.22 3.60
C TYR A 259 -1.29 -4.79 4.12
N VAL A 260 -2.30 -4.57 4.96
CA VAL A 260 -2.49 -3.35 5.73
C VAL A 260 -2.70 -3.74 7.18
N ASP A 261 -1.89 -3.19 8.09
CA ASP A 261 -1.91 -3.48 9.53
C ASP A 261 -1.79 -4.98 9.85
N GLY A 262 -0.98 -5.68 9.07
CA GLY A 262 -0.77 -7.12 9.17
C GLY A 262 -1.94 -7.98 8.67
N GLN A 263 -3.04 -7.38 8.22
CA GLN A 263 -4.15 -8.08 7.59
C GLN A 263 -3.93 -8.18 6.08
N HIS A 264 -4.26 -9.34 5.50
CA HIS A 264 -4.29 -9.50 4.05
C HIS A 264 -5.28 -8.52 3.44
N PHE A 265 -4.84 -7.81 2.41
CA PHE A 265 -5.64 -6.80 1.71
C PHE A 265 -6.00 -7.26 0.29
N GLY A 266 -5.06 -7.89 -0.41
CA GLY A 266 -5.26 -8.32 -1.80
C GLY A 266 -4.11 -9.20 -2.31
N THR A 267 -4.38 -10.01 -3.32
CA THR A 267 -3.38 -10.80 -4.04
C THR A 267 -3.61 -10.68 -5.53
N HIS A 268 -2.57 -10.30 -6.28
CA HIS A 268 -2.60 -10.19 -7.73
C HIS A 268 -1.64 -11.25 -8.33
N GLY A 269 -2.07 -11.90 -9.41
CA GLY A 269 -1.40 -13.08 -9.96
C GLY A 269 -0.17 -12.76 -10.82
N ALA A 270 0.48 -13.81 -11.31
CA ALA A 270 1.72 -13.76 -12.09
C ALA A 270 1.70 -12.85 -13.34
N ALA A 271 0.52 -12.52 -13.86
CA ALA A 271 0.35 -11.67 -15.04
C ALA A 271 0.65 -10.17 -14.81
N TYR A 272 1.07 -9.80 -13.60
CA TYR A 272 1.40 -8.43 -13.22
C TYR A 272 2.78 -8.34 -12.53
N LEU A 273 3.56 -9.42 -12.54
CA LEU A 273 4.88 -9.46 -11.89
C LEU A 273 5.87 -8.55 -12.64
N PRO A 274 6.86 -7.97 -11.97
CA PRO A 274 7.70 -7.00 -12.63
C PRO A 274 8.68 -7.70 -13.59
N GLU A 275 8.89 -7.15 -14.77
CA GLU A 275 9.97 -7.59 -15.68
C GLU A 275 11.28 -6.89 -15.32
N ARG A 276 11.18 -5.62 -14.91
CA ARG A 276 12.33 -4.75 -14.62
C ARG A 276 12.31 -4.21 -13.19
N PRO A 277 13.49 -3.86 -12.66
CA PRO A 277 13.58 -3.08 -11.44
C PRO A 277 12.81 -1.76 -11.51
N MET A 278 12.37 -1.31 -10.34
CA MET A 278 11.54 -0.15 -10.10
C MET A 278 12.21 0.78 -9.08
N SER A 279 11.76 2.03 -9.01
CA SER A 279 12.04 2.97 -7.91
C SER A 279 11.03 2.79 -6.78
N ILE A 280 11.33 3.32 -5.59
CA ILE A 280 10.37 3.45 -4.47
C ILE A 280 10.01 4.92 -4.30
N ASN A 281 8.72 5.21 -4.10
CA ASN A 281 8.17 6.56 -4.21
C ASN A 281 7.09 6.78 -3.14
N PHE A 282 7.00 8.03 -2.68
CA PHE A 282 5.90 8.54 -1.88
C PHE A 282 5.47 9.86 -2.50
N ASN A 283 4.19 10.03 -2.78
CA ASN A 283 3.66 11.31 -3.21
C ASN A 283 2.29 11.62 -2.60
N GLN A 284 1.94 12.89 -2.64
CA GLN A 284 0.61 13.37 -2.35
C GLN A 284 0.23 14.43 -3.38
N TRP A 285 -0.97 14.31 -3.95
CA TRP A 285 -1.39 15.14 -5.08
C TRP A 285 -2.92 15.22 -5.21
N LEU A 286 -3.42 16.26 -5.90
CA LEU A 286 -4.85 16.44 -6.18
C LEU A 286 -5.23 15.86 -7.55
N ILE A 287 -6.30 15.07 -7.58
CA ILE A 287 -6.90 14.53 -8.82
C ILE A 287 -7.41 15.66 -9.70
N ASP A 288 -8.18 16.57 -9.09
CA ASP A 288 -8.85 17.69 -9.72
C ASP A 288 -9.06 18.84 -8.72
N LEU A 289 -9.76 19.90 -9.13
CA LEU A 289 -10.15 21.03 -8.28
C LEU A 289 -11.68 21.09 -8.06
N GLU A 290 -12.39 19.99 -8.31
CA GLU A 290 -13.86 19.92 -8.27
C GLU A 290 -14.39 19.52 -6.90
N GLY A 291 -13.63 18.71 -6.14
CA GLY A 291 -14.02 18.25 -4.81
C GLY A 291 -14.24 19.39 -3.80
N GLN A 292 -13.42 20.45 -3.89
CA GLN A 292 -13.51 21.63 -3.02
C GLN A 292 -13.28 22.93 -3.83
N PRO A 293 -14.34 23.64 -4.24
CA PRO A 293 -14.23 24.81 -5.13
C PRO A 293 -13.84 26.12 -4.42
N SER A 294 -13.69 26.13 -3.09
CA SER A 294 -13.28 27.32 -2.34
C SER A 294 -11.90 27.82 -2.76
N THR A 295 -11.70 29.14 -2.71
CA THR A 295 -10.39 29.78 -2.88
C THR A 295 -9.64 29.99 -1.55
N THR A 296 -10.19 29.49 -0.45
CA THR A 296 -9.51 29.53 0.85
C THR A 296 -8.32 28.57 0.83
N PRO A 297 -7.11 29.03 1.21
CA PRO A 297 -5.94 28.17 1.30
C PRO A 297 -6.19 26.98 2.23
N ARG A 298 -5.69 25.81 1.82
CA ARG A 298 -5.76 24.56 2.56
C ARG A 298 -4.54 23.68 2.29
N ALA A 299 -4.23 22.83 3.26
CA ALA A 299 -3.07 21.95 3.19
C ALA A 299 -3.37 20.61 3.88
N TYR A 300 -2.98 19.52 3.22
CA TYR A 300 -3.11 18.14 3.69
C TYR A 300 -1.74 17.54 3.89
N ASP A 301 -1.65 16.63 4.85
CA ASP A 301 -0.40 15.97 5.23
C ASP A 301 -0.52 14.46 5.11
N GLN A 302 0.48 13.85 4.49
CA GLN A 302 0.79 12.44 4.59
C GLN A 302 2.13 12.33 5.30
N GLN A 303 2.24 11.41 6.26
CA GLN A 303 3.48 11.24 7.02
C GLN A 303 4.06 9.84 6.82
N VAL A 304 5.38 9.70 6.92
CA VAL A 304 6.09 8.43 6.73
C VAL A 304 7.13 8.27 7.83
N ASP A 305 7.11 7.14 8.54
CA ASP A 305 7.99 6.83 9.67
C ASP A 305 9.24 6.05 9.23
N TYR A 306 9.10 5.13 8.27
CA TYR A 306 10.24 4.42 7.68
C TYR A 306 9.87 3.83 6.31
N VAL A 307 10.88 3.40 5.57
CA VAL A 307 10.75 2.46 4.45
C VAL A 307 11.75 1.32 4.59
N LEU A 308 11.32 0.13 4.20
CA LEU A 308 12.11 -1.10 4.17
C LEU A 308 11.88 -1.78 2.82
N HIS A 309 12.95 -2.22 2.17
CA HIS A 309 12.89 -3.23 1.12
C HIS A 309 13.88 -4.35 1.41
N VAL A 310 13.44 -5.60 1.36
CA VAL A 310 14.30 -6.78 1.52
C VAL A 310 14.25 -7.59 0.23
N LYS A 311 15.37 -7.61 -0.49
CA LYS A 311 15.46 -8.18 -1.82
C LYS A 311 15.25 -9.70 -1.80
N ASP A 312 14.43 -10.21 -2.71
CA ASP A 312 14.16 -11.64 -2.96
C ASP A 312 13.65 -12.43 -1.73
N GLN A 313 13.12 -11.73 -0.71
CA GLN A 313 12.54 -12.36 0.48
C GLN A 313 11.09 -11.95 0.65
N VAL A 314 10.21 -12.94 0.82
CA VAL A 314 8.81 -12.75 1.20
C VAL A 314 8.71 -12.81 2.72
N LEU A 315 8.58 -11.66 3.35
CA LEU A 315 8.45 -11.54 4.80
C LEU A 315 6.99 -11.35 5.19
N THR A 316 6.60 -11.99 6.27
CA THR A 316 5.33 -11.69 6.95
C THR A 316 5.38 -10.28 7.56
N PRO A 317 4.22 -9.61 7.75
CA PRO A 317 4.16 -8.34 8.47
C PRO A 317 4.81 -8.38 9.87
N SER A 318 4.72 -9.49 10.59
CA SER A 318 5.42 -9.67 11.88
C SER A 318 6.94 -9.70 11.74
N GLN A 319 7.48 -10.31 10.68
CA GLN A 319 8.92 -10.32 10.41
C GLN A 319 9.41 -8.93 10.03
N VAL A 320 8.64 -8.18 9.23
CA VAL A 320 8.91 -6.77 8.92
C VAL A 320 9.02 -5.96 10.23
N ASN A 321 8.02 -6.08 11.11
CA ASN A 321 8.01 -5.35 12.38
C ASN A 321 9.20 -5.71 13.29
N ALA A 322 9.58 -6.99 13.33
CA ALA A 322 10.75 -7.44 14.07
C ALA A 322 12.06 -6.85 13.49
N MET A 323 12.18 -6.81 12.16
CA MET A 323 13.37 -6.28 11.47
C MET A 323 13.53 -4.77 11.67
N VAL A 324 12.44 -4.01 11.53
CA VAL A 324 12.43 -2.56 11.83
C VAL A 324 12.76 -2.29 13.29
N GLY A 325 12.23 -3.10 14.22
CA GLY A 325 12.56 -3.03 15.64
C GLY A 325 14.04 -3.28 15.91
N ALA A 326 14.68 -4.19 15.17
CA ALA A 326 16.11 -4.47 15.26
C ALA A 326 16.96 -3.30 14.75
N TYR A 327 16.62 -2.71 13.59
CA TYR A 327 17.30 -1.51 13.07
C TYR A 327 17.25 -0.35 14.07
N ARG A 328 16.07 -0.10 14.65
CA ARG A 328 15.89 0.94 15.67
C ARG A 328 16.69 0.66 16.94
N SER A 329 16.70 -0.58 17.40
CA SER A 329 17.47 -0.98 18.60
C SER A 329 18.98 -0.84 18.38
N ALA A 330 19.45 -1.02 17.15
CA ALA A 330 20.84 -0.80 16.75
C ALA A 330 21.19 0.67 16.51
N GLY A 331 20.19 1.57 16.43
CA GLY A 331 20.39 2.98 16.07
C GLY A 331 20.75 3.18 14.61
N THR A 332 20.39 2.25 13.73
CA THR A 332 20.56 2.39 12.28
C THR A 332 19.48 3.32 11.75
N SER A 333 19.89 4.46 11.18
CA SER A 333 18.98 5.40 10.52
C SER A 333 18.84 5.13 9.02
N PHE A 334 19.89 4.57 8.41
CA PHE A 334 19.93 4.27 6.98
C PHE A 334 20.83 3.07 6.70
N GLU A 335 20.40 2.20 5.80
CA GLU A 335 21.17 1.15 5.17
C GLU A 335 20.69 0.97 3.74
N ASP A 336 21.60 0.82 2.78
CA ASP A 336 21.27 0.36 1.44
C ASP A 336 22.37 -0.58 0.94
N THR A 337 22.08 -1.88 1.02
CA THR A 337 22.94 -2.96 0.51
C THR A 337 22.38 -3.56 -0.78
N VAL A 338 21.28 -3.03 -1.32
CA VAL A 338 20.67 -3.50 -2.57
C VAL A 338 21.58 -3.15 -3.75
N PRO A 339 22.04 -4.15 -4.54
CA PRO A 339 22.92 -3.89 -5.68
C PRO A 339 22.27 -2.98 -6.71
N GLU A 340 23.07 -2.12 -7.34
CA GLU A 340 22.63 -1.42 -8.55
C GLU A 340 22.34 -2.43 -9.67
N SER A 341 21.30 -2.16 -10.47
CA SER A 341 20.81 -3.01 -11.55
C SER A 341 21.58 -2.86 -12.86
#